data_AF-A0A960FET0-F1
#
_entry.id   AF-A0A960FET0-F1
#
_cell.length_a   1.000
_cell.length_b   1.000
_cell.length_c   1.000
_cell.angle_alpha   90.00
_cell.angle_beta   90.00
_cell.angle_gamma   90.00
#
_symmetry.space_group_name_H-M   'P 1'
#
loop_
_entity.id
_entity.type
_entity.pdbx_description
1 polymer ?
#
loop_
_entity_poly.entity_id
_entity_poly.type
_entity_poly.pdbx_seq_one_letter_code
_entity_poly.pdbx_strand_id
1 'polypeptide(L)'
;MSDQLLEERPGDEVAGDAGDAAATGVHRLVKHPLPQRVVHWFNATCFLLLWLTGIAIITNSGYQIGPRFYVDAMNSLVGGPQHLLRIHVYLGIGWFGILAVSFVLDPHGLSMRFLRDLKPSSNDLAWLKARLGAELAGDTGSLPAQGAYNAGQKLFGVTALLGSIVIATSGLAMWFGLVGGWLARSLVLIHLVTVGVVIAFFFVHLAMAAFLKEERPALKSMVHGDVDPGYAHHHHAEWIAEHGDDGEPLDRRQRFALPRAVAALVRRPIERAHRAQARPLSSPYVAGFGLGLVVLAGFVILGHGPGSSGFFSRLGAVVAGEVDRDWVESNAYWSSALDEPLTSYWLTWTVAGIALGGLVSALLARRIAFGIDRGSLVSRRARLAMALGGGVVVGIATRLARGCTSHHLSEGALLSVGSWVFLLSVFVGGFTAAFLFKKVWR
;
A
#
# COMPACT_ATOMS: atom_id res chain seq x y z
N MET A 1 -33.22 57.60 -10.64
CA MET A 1 -31.82 57.91 -10.26
C MET A 1 -31.62 57.26 -8.91
N SER A 2 -31.00 56.08 -8.88
CA SER A 2 -29.56 55.89 -8.58
C SER A 2 -29.26 56.38 -7.16
N ASP A 3 -28.70 55.62 -6.23
CA ASP A 3 -27.72 54.55 -6.38
C ASP A 3 -27.51 53.88 -5.01
N GLN A 4 -27.14 52.59 -5.06
CA GLN A 4 -26.07 51.94 -4.28
C GLN A 4 -26.22 51.74 -2.76
N LEU A 5 -26.39 50.47 -2.34
CA LEU A 5 -25.35 49.54 -1.85
C LEU A 5 -24.95 49.80 -0.39
N LEU A 6 -25.60 49.06 0.52
CA LEU A 6 -25.11 48.79 1.87
C LEU A 6 -24.67 47.31 1.93
N GLU A 7 -23.40 47.07 1.64
CA GLU A 7 -22.70 45.83 2.03
C GLU A 7 -21.91 46.14 3.31
N GLU A 8 -22.48 45.80 4.46
CA GLU A 8 -21.75 45.72 5.72
C GLU A 8 -20.95 44.42 5.75
N ARG A 9 -19.62 44.55 5.86
CA ARG A 9 -18.71 43.45 6.24
C ARG A 9 -18.60 43.37 7.77
N PRO A 10 -18.85 42.21 8.38
CA PRO A 10 -18.12 41.77 9.57
C PRO A 10 -16.97 40.87 9.10
N GLY A 11 -15.71 41.08 9.50
CA GLY A 11 -15.28 41.16 10.89
C GLY A 11 -14.76 39.78 11.28
N ASP A 12 -13.45 39.72 11.53
CA ASP A 12 -12.60 38.56 11.81
C ASP A 12 -13.20 37.45 12.68
N GLU A 13 -12.94 36.20 12.29
CA GLU A 13 -12.60 35.08 13.19
C GLU A 13 -12.37 33.80 12.36
N VAL A 14 -11.12 33.48 12.04
CA VAL A 14 -10.42 32.19 12.26
C VAL A 14 -8.98 32.41 11.78
N ALA A 15 -8.25 33.25 12.52
CA ALA A 15 -6.79 33.21 12.56
C ALA A 15 -6.40 32.23 13.67
N GLY A 16 -6.56 30.94 13.38
CA GLY A 16 -6.18 29.86 14.28
C GLY A 16 -5.23 28.93 13.56
N ASP A 17 -3.97 28.95 14.02
CA ASP A 17 -2.88 27.99 13.77
C ASP A 17 -1.68 28.46 12.91
N ALA A 18 -1.48 29.77 12.73
CA ALA A 18 -0.25 30.32 12.15
C ALA A 18 0.56 31.24 13.09
N GLY A 19 0.22 31.27 14.38
CA GLY A 19 0.77 32.23 15.35
C GLY A 19 1.87 31.70 16.29
N ASP A 20 2.02 30.39 16.44
CA ASP A 20 2.89 29.81 17.50
C ASP A 20 4.21 29.20 16.98
N ALA A 21 4.50 29.35 15.68
CA ALA A 21 5.77 28.94 15.06
C ALA A 21 6.76 30.11 14.84
N ALA A 22 6.36 31.34 15.17
CA ALA A 22 7.09 32.56 14.82
C ALA A 22 8.23 32.94 15.78
N ALA A 23 8.52 32.14 16.82
CA ALA A 23 9.50 32.53 17.85
C ALA A 23 10.92 31.95 17.68
N THR A 24 11.17 31.00 16.76
CA THR A 24 12.52 30.50 16.41
C THR A 24 12.62 29.93 14.97
N GLY A 25 11.75 30.36 14.06
CA GLY A 25 11.45 29.64 12.81
C GLY A 25 12.55 29.71 11.74
N VAL A 26 13.39 28.69 11.66
CA VAL A 26 14.20 28.43 10.45
C VAL A 26 13.24 28.18 9.29
N HIS A 27 13.17 29.11 8.33
CA HIS A 27 12.40 28.94 7.09
C HIS A 27 12.89 27.68 6.37
N ARG A 28 12.00 26.71 6.12
CA ARG A 28 12.36 25.45 5.47
C ARG A 28 11.77 25.36 4.08
N LEU A 29 12.60 24.97 3.12
CA LEU A 29 12.29 24.96 1.71
C LEU A 29 11.67 23.63 1.29
N VAL A 30 10.47 23.64 0.71
CA VAL A 30 9.82 22.40 0.23
C VAL A 30 10.47 21.95 -1.07
N LYS A 31 11.25 20.86 -1.00
CA LYS A 31 11.93 20.27 -2.16
C LYS A 31 11.16 19.08 -2.74
N HIS A 32 10.64 18.19 -1.88
CA HIS A 32 9.97 16.95 -2.30
C HIS A 32 8.52 16.88 -1.78
N PRO A 33 7.53 17.22 -2.63
CA PRO A 33 6.12 17.09 -2.32
C PRO A 33 5.75 15.68 -1.87
N LEU A 34 4.72 15.56 -1.03
CA LEU A 34 4.25 14.26 -0.52
C LEU A 34 4.04 13.20 -1.61
N PRO A 35 3.43 13.49 -2.77
CA PRO A 35 3.15 12.43 -3.75
C PRO A 35 4.41 11.90 -4.42
N GLN A 36 5.38 12.80 -4.67
CA GLN A 36 6.68 12.39 -5.19
C GLN A 36 7.40 11.46 -4.21
N ARG A 37 7.33 11.75 -2.90
CA ARG A 37 7.87 10.87 -1.86
C ARG A 37 7.17 9.52 -1.81
N VAL A 38 5.84 9.51 -1.90
CA VAL A 38 5.05 8.26 -1.90
C VAL A 38 5.43 7.38 -3.10
N VAL A 39 5.47 7.94 -4.31
CA VAL A 39 5.87 7.21 -5.52
C VAL A 39 7.31 6.71 -5.42
N HIS A 40 8.23 7.53 -4.89
CA HIS A 40 9.61 7.12 -4.65
C HIS A 40 9.70 5.91 -3.71
N TRP A 41 9.08 5.98 -2.53
CA TRP A 41 9.16 4.90 -1.54
C TRP A 41 8.43 3.63 -2.00
N PHE A 42 7.33 3.78 -2.75
CA PHE A 42 6.70 2.67 -3.46
C PHE A 42 7.69 2.02 -4.44
N ASN A 43 8.30 2.83 -5.32
CA ASN A 43 9.26 2.35 -6.32
C ASN A 43 10.46 1.66 -5.67
N ALA A 44 11.06 2.27 -4.64
CA ALA A 44 12.20 1.71 -3.91
C ALA A 44 11.85 0.39 -3.23
N THR A 45 10.67 0.29 -2.61
CA THR A 45 10.22 -0.95 -1.94
C THR A 45 10.00 -2.07 -2.96
N CYS A 46 9.27 -1.79 -4.05
CA CYS A 46 9.07 -2.75 -5.12
C CYS A 46 10.38 -3.18 -5.76
N PHE A 47 11.29 -2.25 -6.04
CA PHE A 47 12.61 -2.55 -6.59
C PHE A 47 13.41 -3.49 -5.68
N LEU A 48 13.47 -3.22 -4.38
CA LEU A 48 14.17 -4.10 -3.43
C LEU A 48 13.56 -5.50 -3.40
N LEU A 49 12.23 -5.61 -3.35
CA LEU A 49 11.55 -6.90 -3.35
C LEU A 49 11.76 -7.66 -4.68
N LEU A 50 11.70 -6.96 -5.82
CA LEU A 50 11.98 -7.53 -7.15
C LEU A 50 13.43 -7.98 -7.28
N TRP A 51 14.37 -7.19 -6.77
CA TRP A 51 15.78 -7.55 -6.78
C TRP A 51 16.06 -8.79 -5.93
N LEU A 52 15.55 -8.82 -4.69
CA LEU A 52 15.70 -9.94 -3.78
C LEU A 52 15.11 -11.23 -4.36
N THR A 53 13.89 -11.15 -4.91
CA THR A 53 13.26 -12.30 -5.57
C THR A 53 13.99 -12.70 -6.86
N GLY A 54 14.44 -11.72 -7.65
CA GLY A 54 15.15 -11.94 -8.92
C GLY A 54 16.47 -12.68 -8.77
N ILE A 55 17.27 -12.35 -7.75
CA ILE A 55 18.50 -13.10 -7.43
C ILE A 55 18.18 -14.57 -7.10
N ALA A 56 17.07 -14.83 -6.41
CA ALA A 56 16.74 -16.16 -5.92
C ALA A 56 16.04 -17.06 -6.96
N ILE A 57 15.50 -16.51 -8.05
CA ILE A 57 14.85 -17.28 -9.13
C ILE A 57 15.87 -18.06 -9.98
N ILE A 58 17.12 -17.60 -10.05
CA ILE A 58 18.16 -18.24 -10.86
C ILE A 58 18.73 -19.44 -10.07
N THR A 59 18.05 -20.59 -10.16
CA THR A 59 18.38 -21.81 -9.42
C THR A 59 19.41 -22.71 -10.11
N ASN A 60 19.76 -22.42 -11.37
CA ASN A 60 20.75 -23.21 -12.09
C ASN A 60 22.14 -23.00 -11.48
N SER A 61 22.72 -24.06 -10.93
CA SER A 61 24.03 -24.02 -10.24
C SER A 61 25.20 -23.46 -11.06
N GLY A 62 25.13 -23.46 -12.40
CA GLY A 62 26.14 -22.89 -13.29
C GLY A 62 26.00 -21.38 -13.54
N TYR A 63 24.80 -20.81 -13.30
CA TYR A 63 24.49 -19.39 -13.58
C TYR A 63 23.90 -18.64 -12.37
N GLN A 64 23.80 -19.33 -11.24
CA GLN A 64 23.27 -18.80 -10.00
C GLN A 64 24.11 -17.62 -9.50
N ILE A 65 23.44 -16.49 -9.27
CA ILE A 65 24.07 -15.25 -8.81
C ILE A 65 24.06 -15.16 -7.28
N GLY A 66 22.96 -15.54 -6.65
CA GLY A 66 22.82 -15.50 -5.20
C GLY A 66 23.56 -16.65 -4.51
N PRO A 67 24.05 -16.49 -3.27
CA PRO A 67 24.58 -17.62 -2.50
C PRO A 67 23.54 -18.75 -2.35
N ARG A 68 23.97 -20.02 -2.36
CA ARG A 68 23.06 -21.19 -2.26
C ARG A 68 22.14 -21.11 -1.05
N PHE A 69 22.68 -20.78 0.12
CA PHE A 69 21.86 -20.63 1.33
C PHE A 69 20.74 -19.61 1.17
N TYR A 70 20.95 -18.53 0.41
CA TYR A 70 19.95 -17.48 0.19
C TYR A 70 18.86 -17.96 -0.77
N VAL A 71 19.26 -18.62 -1.85
CA VAL A 71 18.34 -19.24 -2.81
C VAL A 71 17.48 -20.29 -2.11
N ASP A 72 18.10 -21.17 -1.32
CA ASP A 72 17.41 -22.22 -0.57
C ASP A 72 16.46 -21.63 0.48
N ALA A 73 16.89 -20.59 1.21
CA ALA A 73 16.05 -19.90 2.19
C ALA A 73 14.84 -19.21 1.53
N MET A 74 15.04 -18.53 0.41
CA MET A 74 13.95 -17.86 -0.32
C MET A 74 12.97 -18.87 -0.91
N ASN A 75 13.48 -19.95 -1.51
CA ASN A 75 12.63 -21.03 -2.00
C ASN A 75 11.87 -21.71 -0.85
N SER A 76 12.50 -21.94 0.30
CA SER A 76 11.84 -22.49 1.48
C SER A 76 10.76 -21.55 2.05
N LEU A 77 10.99 -20.24 2.01
CA LEU A 77 10.06 -19.22 2.51
C LEU A 77 8.76 -19.17 1.69
N VAL A 78 8.86 -19.37 0.38
CA VAL A 78 7.73 -19.17 -0.55
C VAL A 78 7.20 -20.46 -1.18
N GLY A 79 7.72 -21.63 -0.81
CA GLY A 79 7.22 -22.91 -1.35
C GLY A 79 7.83 -23.37 -2.66
N GLY A 80 9.03 -22.90 -2.97
CA GLY A 80 9.83 -23.37 -4.10
C GLY A 80 9.98 -22.38 -5.25
N PRO A 81 10.77 -22.75 -6.29
CA PRO A 81 11.19 -21.84 -7.36
C PRO A 81 10.03 -21.31 -8.20
N GLN A 82 8.99 -22.13 -8.43
CA GLN A 82 7.83 -21.74 -9.23
C GLN A 82 7.01 -20.64 -8.53
N HIS A 83 6.81 -20.74 -7.22
CA HIS A 83 6.11 -19.72 -6.43
C HIS A 83 6.92 -18.43 -6.37
N LEU A 84 8.24 -18.54 -6.18
CA LEU A 84 9.13 -17.38 -6.20
C LEU A 84 9.07 -16.62 -7.54
N LEU A 85 9.06 -17.35 -8.66
CA LEU A 85 8.89 -16.77 -10.00
C LEU A 85 7.54 -16.04 -10.14
N ARG A 86 6.44 -16.65 -9.70
CA ARG A 86 5.11 -16.01 -9.75
C ARG A 86 5.06 -14.73 -8.91
N ILE A 87 5.61 -14.76 -7.69
CA ILE A 87 5.68 -13.59 -6.81
C ILE A 87 6.44 -12.46 -7.50
N HIS A 88 7.61 -12.75 -8.09
CA HIS A 88 8.40 -11.75 -8.80
C HIS A 88 7.62 -11.14 -9.98
N VAL A 89 6.93 -11.98 -10.78
CA VAL A 89 6.14 -11.51 -11.92
C VAL A 89 4.96 -10.65 -11.46
N TYR A 90 4.17 -11.08 -10.48
CA TYR A 90 3.02 -10.32 -10.00
C TYR A 90 3.44 -9.00 -9.36
N LEU A 91 4.54 -9.02 -8.60
CA LEU A 91 5.15 -7.81 -8.06
C LEU A 91 5.60 -6.88 -9.18
N GLY A 92 6.18 -7.40 -10.26
CA GLY A 92 6.65 -6.64 -11.42
C GLY A 92 5.51 -6.00 -12.20
N ILE A 93 4.43 -6.75 -12.43
CA ILE A 93 3.19 -6.25 -13.06
C ILE A 93 2.57 -5.15 -12.21
N GLY A 94 2.43 -5.37 -10.90
CA GLY A 94 1.87 -4.38 -9.98
C GLY A 94 2.71 -3.11 -9.93
N TRP A 95 4.03 -3.27 -9.81
CA TRP A 95 5.00 -2.17 -9.82
C TRP A 95 4.92 -1.33 -11.10
N PHE A 96 5.08 -1.94 -12.26
CA PHE A 96 5.05 -1.22 -13.54
C PHE A 96 3.66 -0.66 -13.84
N GLY A 97 2.59 -1.41 -13.53
CA GLY A 97 1.21 -0.97 -13.73
C GLY A 97 0.88 0.30 -12.93
N ILE A 98 1.26 0.34 -11.65
CA ILE A 98 1.05 1.53 -10.80
C ILE A 98 1.88 2.72 -11.30
N LEU A 99 3.14 2.49 -11.68
CA LEU A 99 3.97 3.56 -12.26
C LEU A 99 3.39 4.07 -13.58
N ALA A 100 3.01 3.19 -14.50
CA ALA A 100 2.43 3.58 -15.78
C ALA A 100 1.12 4.37 -15.59
N VAL A 101 0.23 3.91 -14.70
CA VAL A 101 -1.00 4.63 -14.34
C VAL A 101 -0.68 6.01 -13.75
N SER A 102 0.35 6.13 -12.91
CA SER A 102 0.74 7.42 -12.35
C SER A 102 1.22 8.42 -13.41
N PHE A 103 1.91 7.94 -14.47
CA PHE A 103 2.32 8.78 -15.60
C PHE A 103 1.13 9.17 -16.51
N VAL A 104 0.19 8.24 -16.74
CA VAL A 104 -0.99 8.48 -17.60
C VAL A 104 -2.00 9.42 -16.93
N LEU A 105 -2.22 9.28 -15.62
CA LEU A 105 -3.16 10.12 -14.88
C LEU A 105 -2.61 11.51 -14.58
N ASP A 106 -1.30 11.71 -14.71
CA ASP A 106 -0.62 12.98 -14.41
C ASP A 106 0.26 13.50 -15.56
N PRO A 107 -0.32 13.79 -16.75
CA PRO A 107 0.45 14.18 -17.94
C PRO A 107 1.13 15.54 -17.83
N HIS A 108 0.74 16.38 -16.86
CA HIS A 108 1.27 17.73 -16.66
C HIS A 108 1.69 18.04 -15.22
N GLY A 109 1.70 17.06 -14.31
CA GLY A 109 2.05 17.29 -12.91
C GLY A 109 3.46 16.84 -12.55
N LEU A 110 3.58 16.03 -11.51
CA LEU A 110 4.84 15.66 -10.87
C LEU A 110 5.70 14.77 -11.78
N SER A 111 5.08 13.95 -12.62
CA SER A 111 5.80 13.11 -13.59
C SER A 111 6.52 13.95 -14.63
N MET A 112 5.89 15.02 -15.14
CA MET A 112 6.52 15.94 -16.08
C MET A 112 7.60 16.80 -15.41
N ARG A 113 7.35 17.25 -14.17
CA ARG A 113 8.35 17.94 -13.34
C ARG A 113 9.61 17.09 -13.18
N PHE A 114 9.45 15.82 -12.83
CA PHE A 114 10.56 14.88 -12.73
C PHE A 114 11.34 14.75 -14.05
N LEU A 115 10.65 14.60 -15.19
CA LEU A 115 11.31 14.53 -16.50
C LEU A 115 12.08 15.81 -16.87
N ARG A 116 11.53 16.98 -16.53
CA ARG A 116 12.19 18.28 -16.71
C ARG A 116 13.45 18.35 -15.85
N ASP A 117 13.38 17.93 -14.59
CA ASP A 117 14.50 18.00 -13.65
C ASP A 117 15.63 16.99 -13.99
N LEU A 118 15.34 15.96 -14.78
CA LEU A 118 16.33 15.03 -15.34
C LEU A 118 17.07 15.56 -16.57
N LYS A 119 16.63 16.68 -17.15
CA LYS A 119 17.25 17.22 -18.36
C LYS A 119 18.73 17.57 -18.10
N PRO A 120 19.67 17.10 -18.95
CA PRO A 120 21.07 17.47 -18.80
C PRO A 120 21.28 18.98 -18.92
N SER A 121 22.08 19.56 -18.04
CA SER A 121 22.57 20.93 -18.12
C SER A 121 24.00 20.96 -18.68
N SER A 122 24.45 22.12 -19.17
CA SER A 122 25.82 22.31 -19.65
C SER A 122 26.87 22.05 -18.55
N ASN A 123 26.49 22.21 -17.28
CA ASN A 123 27.38 22.06 -16.14
C ASN A 123 27.50 20.61 -15.64
N ASP A 124 26.62 19.70 -16.05
CA ASP A 124 26.60 18.33 -15.53
C ASP A 124 27.88 17.55 -15.85
N LEU A 125 28.44 17.71 -17.06
CA LEU A 125 29.68 17.04 -17.44
C LEU A 125 30.90 17.59 -16.68
N ALA A 126 30.94 18.92 -16.50
CA ALA A 126 31.98 19.56 -15.71
C ALA A 126 31.90 19.09 -14.24
N TRP A 127 30.68 18.98 -13.71
CA TRP A 127 30.43 18.49 -12.35
C TRP A 127 30.88 17.05 -12.17
N LEU A 128 30.55 16.14 -13.09
CA LEU A 128 30.98 14.74 -13.02
C LEU A 128 32.51 14.61 -13.04
N LYS A 129 33.20 15.35 -13.91
CA LYS A 129 34.66 15.36 -13.98
C LYS A 129 35.28 15.93 -12.70
N ALA A 130 34.76 17.05 -12.21
CA ALA A 130 35.24 17.68 -10.98
C ALA A 130 35.02 16.79 -9.76
N ARG A 131 33.84 16.17 -9.63
CA ARG A 131 33.53 15.26 -8.53
C ARG A 131 34.44 14.03 -8.55
N LEU A 132 34.65 13.42 -9.71
CA LEU A 132 35.55 12.27 -9.83
C LEU A 132 36.99 12.64 -9.47
N GLY A 133 37.46 13.82 -9.92
CA GLY A 133 38.78 14.34 -9.55
C GLY A 133 38.93 14.61 -8.06
N ALA A 134 37.91 15.22 -7.43
CA ALA A 134 37.88 15.50 -6.00
C ALA A 134 37.95 14.23 -5.15
N GLU A 135 37.19 13.19 -5.51
CA GLU A 135 37.19 11.89 -4.80
C GLU A 135 38.54 11.17 -4.95
N LEU A 136 39.21 11.29 -6.11
CA LEU A 136 40.53 10.69 -6.35
C LEU A 136 41.67 11.45 -5.68
N ALA A 137 41.57 12.79 -5.59
CA ALA A 137 42.59 13.66 -5.03
C ALA A 137 42.41 13.89 -3.51
N GLY A 138 41.25 13.56 -2.94
CA GLY A 138 40.92 13.82 -1.54
C GLY A 138 40.69 15.31 -1.21
N ASP A 139 40.55 16.16 -2.22
CA ASP A 139 40.33 17.61 -2.07
C ASP A 139 38.96 17.99 -2.65
N THR A 140 38.06 18.44 -1.78
CA THR A 140 36.73 18.92 -2.14
C THR A 140 36.80 20.38 -2.55
N GLY A 141 37.36 20.65 -3.73
CA GLY A 141 37.28 21.96 -4.38
C GLY A 141 35.83 22.39 -4.64
N SER A 142 35.62 23.64 -5.06
CA SER A 142 34.28 24.15 -5.38
C SER A 142 33.70 23.40 -6.59
N LEU A 143 32.61 22.65 -6.38
CA LEU A 143 31.90 21.97 -7.45
C LEU A 143 31.09 22.96 -8.29
N PRO A 144 30.91 22.73 -9.61
CA PRO A 144 30.04 23.55 -10.45
C PRO A 144 28.62 23.64 -9.90
N ALA A 145 27.92 24.73 -10.19
CA ALA A 145 26.52 24.89 -9.82
C ALA A 145 25.65 23.78 -10.44
N GLN A 146 24.61 23.36 -9.72
CA GLN A 146 23.70 22.28 -10.12
C GLN A 146 22.24 22.69 -9.89
N GLY A 147 21.34 22.08 -10.67
CA GLY A 147 19.88 22.23 -10.51
C GLY A 147 19.30 21.43 -9.35
N ALA A 148 18.00 21.11 -9.43
CA ALA A 148 17.27 20.43 -8.36
C ALA A 148 17.88 19.07 -7.98
N TYR A 149 18.48 18.42 -8.98
CA TYR A 149 19.29 17.22 -8.86
C TYR A 149 20.68 17.49 -9.42
N ASN A 150 21.71 16.94 -8.76
CA ASN A 150 23.07 16.97 -9.31
C ASN A 150 23.23 15.96 -10.46
N ALA A 151 24.31 16.06 -11.21
CA ALA A 151 24.57 15.23 -12.39
C ALA A 151 24.58 13.72 -12.09
N GLY A 152 25.08 13.31 -10.91
CA GLY A 152 25.03 11.91 -10.47
C GLY A 152 23.61 11.42 -10.21
N GLN A 153 22.79 12.24 -9.55
CA GLN A 153 21.36 11.97 -9.31
C GLN A 153 20.56 11.94 -10.61
N LYS A 154 20.84 12.84 -11.56
CA LYS A 154 20.24 12.83 -12.90
C LYS A 154 20.60 11.56 -13.66
N LEU A 155 21.88 11.18 -13.65
CA LEU A 155 22.36 9.96 -14.32
C LEU A 155 21.67 8.72 -13.77
N PHE A 156 21.54 8.60 -12.45
CA PHE A 156 20.76 7.51 -11.86
C PHE A 156 19.28 7.60 -12.23
N GLY A 157 18.67 8.79 -12.19
CA GLY A 157 17.27 8.98 -12.55
C GLY A 157 16.95 8.55 -13.99
N VAL A 158 17.82 8.88 -14.95
CA VAL A 158 17.70 8.43 -16.35
C VAL A 158 17.89 6.92 -16.47
N THR A 159 18.93 6.36 -15.83
CA THR A 159 19.16 4.91 -15.81
C THR A 159 18.00 4.15 -15.19
N ALA A 160 17.44 4.63 -14.08
CA ALA A 160 16.29 4.04 -13.41
C ALA A 160 15.03 4.13 -14.29
N LEU A 161 14.79 5.26 -14.96
CA LEU A 161 13.64 5.45 -15.84
C LEU A 161 13.69 4.52 -17.05
N LEU A 162 14.78 4.57 -17.82
CA LEU A 162 14.96 3.73 -19.01
C LEU A 162 15.04 2.24 -18.63
N GLY A 163 15.79 1.94 -17.57
CA GLY A 163 15.90 0.60 -17.02
C GLY A 163 14.54 0.04 -16.62
N SER A 164 13.67 0.85 -16.02
CA SER A 164 12.33 0.39 -15.63
C SER A 164 11.48 -0.02 -16.82
N ILE A 165 11.55 0.73 -17.93
CA ILE A 165 10.84 0.41 -19.17
C ILE A 165 11.38 -0.91 -19.75
N VAL A 166 12.70 -1.06 -19.84
CA VAL A 166 13.33 -2.26 -20.42
C VAL A 166 13.07 -3.49 -19.55
N ILE A 167 13.19 -3.40 -18.23
CA ILE A 167 12.91 -4.49 -17.28
C ILE A 167 11.44 -4.92 -17.40
N ALA A 168 10.50 -3.98 -17.37
CA ALA A 168 9.08 -4.30 -17.45
C ALA A 168 8.70 -4.93 -18.79
N THR A 169 9.12 -4.34 -19.91
CA THR A 169 8.78 -4.84 -21.25
C THR A 169 9.41 -6.20 -21.54
N SER A 170 10.69 -6.40 -21.19
CA SER A 170 11.34 -7.71 -21.32
C SER A 170 10.70 -8.77 -20.40
N GLY A 171 10.37 -8.42 -19.15
CA GLY A 171 9.71 -9.31 -18.20
C GLY A 171 8.33 -9.77 -18.68
N LEU A 172 7.50 -8.84 -19.14
CA LEU A 172 6.18 -9.13 -19.71
C LEU A 172 6.29 -9.99 -20.97
N ALA A 173 7.22 -9.67 -21.87
CA ALA A 173 7.43 -10.43 -23.10
C ALA A 173 7.85 -11.88 -22.83
N MET A 174 8.72 -12.11 -21.83
CA MET A 174 9.10 -13.45 -21.38
C MET A 174 7.92 -14.18 -20.73
N TRP A 175 7.16 -13.52 -19.87
CA TRP A 175 6.04 -14.13 -19.16
C TRP A 175 4.91 -14.60 -20.08
N PHE A 176 4.50 -13.76 -21.03
CA PHE A 176 3.45 -14.10 -21.99
C PHE A 176 3.95 -14.94 -23.17
N GLY A 177 5.26 -15.21 -23.25
CA GLY A 177 5.85 -15.94 -24.37
C GLY A 177 5.62 -15.24 -25.72
N LEU A 178 5.66 -13.90 -25.75
CA LEU A 178 5.32 -13.11 -26.94
C LEU A 178 6.30 -13.31 -28.11
N VAL A 179 7.51 -13.81 -27.81
CA VAL A 179 8.59 -14.01 -28.78
C VAL A 179 9.21 -15.40 -28.62
N GLY A 180 9.68 -15.98 -29.71
CA GLY A 180 10.30 -17.30 -29.74
C GLY A 180 11.78 -17.28 -30.16
N GLY A 181 12.41 -18.46 -30.15
CA GLY A 181 13.73 -18.67 -30.72
C GLY A 181 14.87 -17.91 -30.02
N TRP A 182 15.74 -17.27 -30.80
CA TRP A 182 16.89 -16.53 -30.28
C TRP A 182 16.48 -15.28 -29.49
N LEU A 183 15.38 -14.63 -29.89
CA LEU A 183 14.92 -13.41 -29.26
C LEU A 183 14.45 -13.63 -27.81
N ALA A 184 13.76 -14.75 -27.54
CA ALA A 184 13.37 -15.13 -26.18
C ALA A 184 14.59 -15.30 -25.25
N ARG A 185 15.68 -15.88 -25.76
CA ARG A 185 16.94 -16.04 -25.00
C ARG A 185 17.63 -14.70 -24.78
N SER A 186 17.62 -13.83 -25.78
CA SER A 186 18.15 -12.46 -25.67
C SER A 186 17.38 -11.63 -24.64
N LEU A 187 16.06 -11.81 -24.52
CA LEU A 187 15.26 -11.10 -23.50
C LEU A 187 15.69 -11.43 -22.08
N VAL A 188 16.04 -12.68 -21.78
CA VAL A 188 16.58 -13.06 -20.45
C VAL A 188 17.86 -12.27 -20.16
N LEU A 189 18.78 -12.21 -21.14
CA LEU A 189 20.03 -11.49 -21.00
C LEU A 189 19.81 -9.98 -20.88
N ILE A 190 18.95 -9.39 -21.72
CA ILE A 190 18.59 -7.97 -21.68
C ILE A 190 18.01 -7.61 -20.32
N HIS A 191 17.08 -8.42 -19.82
CA HIS A 191 16.47 -8.21 -18.50
C HIS A 191 17.54 -8.23 -17.40
N LEU A 192 18.37 -9.27 -17.37
CA LEU A 192 19.40 -9.45 -16.35
C LEU A 192 20.46 -8.34 -16.37
N VAL A 193 20.97 -7.99 -17.56
CA VAL A 193 21.97 -6.91 -17.72
C VAL A 193 21.39 -5.58 -17.30
N THR A 194 20.15 -5.29 -17.69
CA THR A 194 19.48 -4.04 -17.30
C THR A 194 19.29 -3.95 -15.80
N VAL A 195 18.83 -5.04 -15.15
CA VAL A 195 18.74 -5.13 -13.69
C VAL A 195 20.11 -4.90 -13.05
N GLY A 196 21.17 -5.53 -13.57
CA GLY A 196 22.55 -5.35 -13.09
C GLY A 196 23.03 -3.90 -13.15
N VAL A 197 22.77 -3.21 -14.27
CA VAL A 197 23.10 -1.77 -14.43
C VAL A 197 22.33 -0.92 -13.42
N VAL A 198 21.03 -1.15 -13.25
CA VAL A 198 20.21 -0.39 -12.28
C VAL A 198 20.68 -0.65 -10.85
N ILE A 199 21.03 -1.89 -10.50
CA ILE A 199 21.59 -2.25 -9.17
C ILE A 199 22.92 -1.54 -8.92
N ALA A 200 23.81 -1.51 -9.90
CA ALA A 200 25.10 -0.84 -9.76
C ALA A 200 24.93 0.64 -9.40
N PHE A 201 24.03 1.34 -10.10
CA PHE A 201 23.69 2.73 -9.76
C PHE A 201 22.89 2.87 -8.47
N PHE A 202 22.03 1.90 -8.13
CA PHE A 202 21.29 1.90 -6.86
C PHE A 202 22.25 1.90 -5.67
N PHE A 203 23.34 1.13 -5.71
CA PHE A 203 24.34 1.15 -4.64
C PHE A 203 25.06 2.49 -4.53
N VAL A 204 25.37 3.14 -5.66
CA VAL A 204 25.91 4.51 -5.65
C VAL A 204 24.90 5.48 -5.03
N HIS A 205 23.63 5.40 -5.44
CA HIS A 205 22.55 6.22 -4.88
C HIS A 205 22.37 6.01 -3.37
N LEU A 206 22.34 4.75 -2.92
CA LEU A 206 22.25 4.39 -1.51
C LEU A 206 23.47 4.89 -0.73
N ALA A 207 24.67 4.74 -1.29
CA ALA A 207 25.89 5.19 -0.65
C ALA A 207 25.94 6.72 -0.51
N MET A 208 25.55 7.44 -1.56
CA MET A 208 25.44 8.90 -1.49
C MET A 208 24.43 9.33 -0.44
N ALA A 209 23.24 8.72 -0.40
CA ALA A 209 22.20 9.10 0.54
C ALA A 209 22.52 8.73 2.01
N ALA A 210 23.16 7.58 2.24
CA ALA A 210 23.37 7.03 3.59
C ALA A 210 24.74 7.37 4.20
N PHE A 211 25.81 7.37 3.40
CA PHE A 211 27.19 7.49 3.91
C PHE A 211 27.79 8.89 3.74
N LEU A 212 27.43 9.63 2.67
CA LEU A 212 27.95 10.98 2.47
C LEU A 212 27.25 11.95 3.43
N LYS A 213 28.04 12.53 4.35
CA LYS A 213 27.52 13.48 5.36
C LYS A 213 26.87 14.72 4.70
N GLU A 214 27.43 15.15 3.58
CA GLU A 214 26.94 16.26 2.76
C GLU A 214 25.52 16.04 2.27
N GLU A 215 25.14 14.80 1.94
CA GLU A 215 23.84 14.46 1.34
C GLU A 215 22.77 14.07 2.36
N ARG A 216 23.09 14.09 3.66
CA ARG A 216 22.11 13.79 4.72
C ARG A 216 20.85 14.67 4.68
N PRO A 217 20.93 15.99 4.37
CA PRO A 217 19.74 16.81 4.20
C PRO A 217 18.85 16.34 3.04
N ALA A 218 19.42 15.84 1.94
CA ALA A 218 18.64 15.26 0.85
C ALA A 218 17.89 13.99 1.28
N LEU A 219 18.52 13.10 2.05
CA LEU A 219 17.84 11.92 2.60
C LEU A 219 16.67 12.33 3.52
N LYS A 220 16.89 13.31 4.40
CA LYS A 220 15.82 13.85 5.25
C LYS A 220 14.68 14.44 4.43
N SER A 221 14.97 15.09 3.31
CA SER A 221 13.97 15.61 2.40
C SER A 221 13.10 14.51 1.79
N MET A 222 13.65 13.33 1.51
CA MET A 222 12.85 12.20 1.03
C MET A 222 11.88 11.64 2.08
N VAL A 223 12.13 11.91 3.36
CA VAL A 223 11.25 11.51 4.46
C VAL A 223 10.27 12.63 4.82
N HIS A 224 10.72 13.87 4.96
CA HIS A 224 9.95 15.00 5.49
C HIS A 224 9.44 15.97 4.42
N GLY A 225 10.12 16.07 3.28
CA GLY A 225 9.75 16.85 2.11
C GLY A 225 10.49 18.19 1.97
N ASP A 226 11.20 18.61 3.02
CA ASP A 226 11.85 19.91 3.13
C ASP A 226 13.38 19.81 3.26
N VAL A 227 14.06 20.90 2.92
CA VAL A 227 15.52 21.10 3.11
C VAL A 227 15.79 22.46 3.75
N ASP A 228 16.97 22.58 4.35
CA ASP A 228 17.48 23.86 4.84
C ASP A 228 17.86 24.77 3.64
N PRO A 229 17.54 26.07 3.66
CA PRO A 229 17.89 26.99 2.58
C PRO A 229 19.40 27.06 2.34
N GLY A 230 20.23 27.09 3.38
CA GLY A 230 21.69 27.13 3.24
C GLY A 230 22.25 25.90 2.53
N TYR A 231 21.68 24.73 2.80
CA TYR A 231 21.99 23.51 2.04
C TYR A 231 21.59 23.64 0.57
N ALA A 232 20.40 24.20 0.28
CA ALA A 232 19.93 24.37 -1.09
C ALA A 232 20.77 25.38 -1.89
N HIS A 233 21.21 26.48 -1.27
CA HIS A 233 22.13 27.44 -1.87
C HIS A 233 23.47 26.80 -2.26
N HIS A 234 24.00 25.91 -1.41
CA HIS A 234 25.29 25.25 -1.67
C HIS A 234 25.20 24.12 -2.70
N HIS A 235 24.19 23.25 -2.60
CA HIS A 235 24.10 22.01 -3.42
C HIS A 235 23.19 22.14 -4.65
N HIS A 236 22.32 23.16 -4.69
CA HIS A 236 21.29 23.35 -5.71
C HIS A 236 21.22 24.81 -6.19
N ALA A 237 22.37 25.46 -6.34
CA ALA A 237 22.48 26.88 -6.68
C ALA A 237 21.73 27.29 -7.96
N GLU A 238 21.71 26.46 -9.01
CA GLU A 238 20.95 26.77 -10.24
C GLU A 238 19.43 26.72 -9.99
N TRP A 239 18.99 25.79 -9.14
CA TRP A 239 17.58 25.65 -8.81
C TRP A 239 17.07 26.81 -7.95
N ILE A 240 17.89 27.29 -7.01
CA ILE A 240 17.60 28.49 -6.22
C ILE A 240 17.61 29.74 -7.09
N ALA A 241 18.53 29.85 -8.05
CA ALA A 241 18.53 30.97 -8.98
C ALA A 241 17.25 31.05 -9.83
N GLU A 242 16.62 29.90 -10.12
CA GLU A 242 15.37 29.82 -10.89
C GLU A 242 14.11 30.05 -10.04
N HIS A 243 14.07 29.55 -8.80
CA HIS A 243 12.83 29.51 -7.99
C HIS A 243 12.86 30.37 -6.72
N GLY A 244 14.01 30.94 -6.35
CA GLY A 244 14.19 31.69 -5.11
C GLY A 244 14.10 30.86 -3.83
N ASP A 245 14.09 31.54 -2.69
CA ASP A 245 14.08 30.94 -1.35
C ASP A 245 12.71 30.36 -0.93
N ASP A 246 11.67 30.55 -1.75
CA ASP A 246 10.35 29.95 -1.57
C ASP A 246 10.24 28.57 -2.23
N GLY A 247 11.20 28.24 -3.10
CA GLY A 247 11.28 26.97 -3.82
C GLY A 247 10.25 26.89 -4.95
N GLU A 248 10.26 25.76 -5.67
CA GLU A 248 9.37 25.61 -6.80
C GLU A 248 7.91 25.42 -6.34
N PRO A 249 7.00 26.36 -6.66
CA PRO A 249 5.62 26.30 -6.23
C PRO A 249 4.91 25.10 -6.87
N LEU A 250 4.12 24.38 -6.06
CA LEU A 250 3.31 23.29 -6.58
C LEU A 250 2.13 23.82 -7.38
N ASP A 251 2.09 23.52 -8.68
CA ASP A 251 0.89 23.76 -9.50
C ASP A 251 -0.30 23.02 -8.85
N ARG A 252 -1.50 23.59 -8.99
CA ARG A 252 -2.77 22.99 -8.56
C ARG A 252 -2.97 21.59 -9.16
N ARG A 253 -2.33 21.28 -10.30
CA ARG A 253 -2.29 19.95 -10.94
C ARG A 253 -1.28 18.99 -10.33
N GLN A 254 -0.24 19.48 -9.65
CA GLN A 254 0.82 18.70 -8.99
C GLN A 254 0.51 18.34 -7.53
N ARG A 255 -0.59 18.86 -6.98
CA ARG A 255 -1.13 18.42 -5.69
C ARG A 255 -1.84 17.09 -5.91
N PHE A 256 -1.62 16.09 -5.05
CA PHE A 256 -2.32 14.80 -5.15
C PHE A 256 -3.82 15.02 -5.21
N ALA A 257 -4.38 14.94 -6.41
CA ALA A 257 -5.78 15.08 -6.67
C ALA A 257 -6.13 13.91 -7.56
N LEU A 258 -6.80 12.90 -6.97
CA LEU A 258 -7.59 11.95 -7.75
C LEU A 258 -8.35 12.76 -8.83
N PRO A 259 -8.43 12.29 -10.09
CA PRO A 259 -9.13 13.00 -11.16
C PRO A 259 -10.44 13.54 -10.61
N ARG A 260 -10.78 14.82 -10.83
CA ARG A 260 -11.93 15.47 -10.15
C ARG A 260 -13.21 14.64 -10.21
N ALA A 261 -13.41 13.87 -11.28
CA ALA A 261 -14.49 12.90 -11.40
C ALA A 261 -14.41 11.77 -10.36
N VAL A 262 -13.26 11.11 -10.21
CA VAL A 262 -13.01 10.03 -9.22
C VAL A 262 -12.99 10.59 -7.80
N ALA A 263 -12.31 11.71 -7.58
CA ALA A 263 -12.34 12.41 -6.30
C ALA A 263 -13.78 12.79 -5.95
N ALA A 264 -14.55 13.39 -6.85
CA ALA A 264 -15.94 13.75 -6.57
C ALA A 264 -16.83 12.52 -6.37
N LEU A 265 -16.62 11.44 -7.11
CA LEU A 265 -17.34 10.18 -6.98
C LEU A 265 -17.15 9.55 -5.60
N VAL A 266 -15.96 9.70 -5.00
CA VAL A 266 -15.61 9.14 -3.69
C VAL A 266 -15.88 10.15 -2.56
N ARG A 267 -15.42 11.40 -2.69
CA ARG A 267 -15.55 12.45 -1.65
C ARG A 267 -16.97 12.92 -1.47
N ARG A 268 -17.76 13.15 -2.53
CA ARG A 268 -19.12 13.71 -2.37
C ARG A 268 -20.03 12.80 -1.54
N PRO A 269 -20.09 11.48 -1.75
CA PRO A 269 -20.88 10.62 -0.87
C PRO A 269 -20.30 10.52 0.54
N ILE A 270 -18.97 10.51 0.71
CA ILE A 270 -18.33 10.45 2.04
C ILE A 270 -18.55 11.76 2.82
N GLU A 271 -18.35 12.93 2.21
CA GLU A 271 -18.57 14.24 2.82
C GLU A 271 -20.05 14.48 3.11
N ARG A 272 -20.96 14.05 2.23
CA ARG A 272 -22.40 14.04 2.52
C ARG A 272 -22.76 13.07 3.64
N ALA A 273 -22.13 11.89 3.71
CA ALA A 273 -22.34 10.92 4.78
C ALA A 273 -21.78 11.42 6.12
N HIS A 274 -20.63 12.09 6.15
CA HIS A 274 -20.02 12.67 7.34
C HIS A 274 -20.81 13.86 7.88
N ARG A 275 -21.38 14.72 7.02
CA ARG A 275 -22.19 15.88 7.45
C ARG A 275 -23.61 15.51 7.86
N ALA A 276 -24.08 14.33 7.48
CA ALA A 276 -25.45 13.91 7.74
C ALA A 276 -25.52 13.03 8.98
N GLN A 277 -26.37 13.39 9.95
CA GLN A 277 -26.56 12.62 11.18
C GLN A 277 -26.85 11.15 10.85
N ALA A 278 -26.12 10.24 11.50
CA ALA A 278 -26.34 8.80 11.36
C ALA A 278 -27.81 8.47 11.57
N ARG A 279 -28.41 7.65 10.70
CA ARG A 279 -29.79 7.22 10.91
C ARG A 279 -29.91 6.45 12.24
N PRO A 280 -31.06 6.55 12.94
CA PRO A 280 -31.34 5.71 14.10
C PRO A 280 -31.13 4.23 13.77
N LEU A 281 -30.68 3.46 14.76
CA LEU A 281 -30.55 2.01 14.59
C LEU A 281 -31.92 1.41 14.28
N SER A 282 -31.97 0.49 13.33
CA SER A 282 -33.18 -0.26 13.01
C SER A 282 -33.64 -1.07 14.22
N SER A 283 -34.95 -1.30 14.31
CA SER A 283 -35.53 -2.16 15.35
C SER A 283 -34.85 -3.55 15.33
N PRO A 284 -34.36 -4.05 16.48
CA PRO A 284 -33.71 -5.36 16.54
C PRO A 284 -34.65 -6.50 16.14
N TYR A 285 -35.97 -6.32 16.34
CA TYR A 285 -36.98 -7.29 15.92
C TYR A 285 -37.10 -7.37 14.39
N VAL A 286 -37.06 -6.23 13.71
CA VAL A 286 -37.10 -6.18 12.24
C VAL A 286 -35.81 -6.77 11.66
N ALA A 287 -34.66 -6.43 12.24
CA ALA A 287 -33.39 -7.01 11.84
C ALA A 287 -33.35 -8.53 12.09
N GLY A 288 -33.85 -8.99 13.23
CA GLY A 288 -33.95 -10.41 13.57
C GLY A 288 -34.89 -11.18 12.65
N PHE A 289 -36.07 -10.62 12.34
CA PHE A 289 -36.99 -11.20 11.36
C PHE A 289 -36.35 -11.29 9.97
N GLY A 290 -35.69 -10.23 9.51
CA GLY A 290 -34.96 -10.22 8.24
C GLY A 290 -33.84 -11.27 8.20
N LEU A 291 -33.08 -11.41 9.29
CA LEU A 291 -32.07 -12.46 9.42
C LEU A 291 -32.70 -13.86 9.36
N GLY A 292 -33.84 -14.07 10.01
CA GLY A 292 -34.61 -15.32 9.93
C GLY A 292 -35.05 -15.66 8.50
N LEU A 293 -35.52 -14.66 7.74
CA LEU A 293 -35.83 -14.83 6.32
C LEU A 293 -34.61 -15.19 5.48
N VAL A 294 -33.43 -14.63 5.78
CA VAL A 294 -32.18 -14.98 5.09
C VAL A 294 -31.76 -16.42 5.40
N VAL A 295 -31.87 -16.85 6.65
CA VAL A 295 -31.60 -18.25 7.03
C VAL A 295 -32.57 -19.20 6.33
N LEU A 296 -33.87 -18.88 6.33
CA LEU A 296 -34.90 -19.65 5.64
C LEU A 296 -34.63 -19.72 4.12
N ALA A 297 -34.34 -18.59 3.49
CA ALA A 297 -34.01 -18.52 2.07
C ALA A 297 -32.75 -19.34 1.74
N GLY A 298 -31.75 -19.36 2.63
CA GLY A 298 -30.58 -20.23 2.51
C GLY A 298 -30.98 -21.70 2.40
N PHE A 299 -31.82 -22.18 3.32
CA PHE A 299 -32.31 -23.57 3.28
C PHE A 299 -33.17 -23.86 2.05
N VAL A 300 -34.05 -22.94 1.64
CA VAL A 300 -34.97 -23.16 0.50
C VAL A 300 -34.23 -23.13 -0.84
N ILE A 301 -33.26 -22.22 -1.02
CA ILE A 301 -32.58 -22.01 -2.30
C ILE A 301 -31.33 -22.87 -2.43
N LEU A 302 -30.52 -22.95 -1.36
CA LEU A 302 -29.21 -23.61 -1.37
C LEU A 302 -29.24 -25.00 -0.72
N GLY A 303 -30.35 -25.38 -0.06
CA GLY A 303 -30.47 -26.66 0.65
C GLY A 303 -29.73 -26.70 1.99
N HIS A 304 -29.11 -25.60 2.42
CA HIS A 304 -28.39 -25.49 3.69
C HIS A 304 -28.42 -24.05 4.22
N GLY A 305 -28.24 -23.88 5.53
CA GLY A 305 -28.18 -22.54 6.13
C GLY A 305 -26.85 -21.82 5.87
N PRO A 306 -26.82 -20.49 6.03
CA PRO A 306 -25.64 -19.68 5.78
C PRO A 306 -24.55 -19.87 6.85
N GLY A 307 -23.29 -19.82 6.41
CA GLY A 307 -22.10 -19.83 7.27
C GLY A 307 -20.96 -19.04 6.66
N SER A 308 -19.95 -18.68 7.45
CA SER A 308 -18.78 -17.90 6.98
C SER A 308 -17.43 -18.49 7.35
N SER A 309 -17.34 -19.26 8.44
CA SER A 309 -16.06 -19.80 8.95
C SER A 309 -15.34 -20.73 7.96
N GLY A 310 -16.07 -21.47 7.14
CA GLY A 310 -15.51 -22.35 6.10
C GLY A 310 -14.74 -21.58 5.03
N PHE A 311 -15.21 -20.39 4.65
CA PHE A 311 -14.48 -19.51 3.74
C PHE A 311 -13.12 -19.14 4.29
N PHE A 312 -13.03 -18.72 5.56
CA PHE A 312 -11.74 -18.37 6.17
C PHE A 312 -10.84 -19.59 6.35
N SER A 313 -11.38 -20.80 6.57
CA SER A 313 -10.57 -22.04 6.52
C SER A 313 -9.92 -22.20 5.15
N ARG A 314 -10.74 -22.12 4.10
CA ARG A 314 -10.33 -22.43 2.74
C ARG A 314 -9.44 -21.35 2.17
N LEU A 315 -9.72 -20.09 2.46
CA LEU A 315 -8.81 -18.98 2.18
C LEU A 315 -7.47 -19.19 2.89
N GLY A 316 -7.48 -19.60 4.16
CA GLY A 316 -6.27 -19.95 4.90
C GLY A 316 -5.50 -21.11 4.25
N ALA A 317 -6.21 -22.16 3.82
CA ALA A 317 -5.62 -23.30 3.12
C ALA A 317 -5.07 -22.91 1.74
N VAL A 318 -5.76 -22.05 0.99
CA VAL A 318 -5.28 -21.51 -0.30
C VAL A 318 -4.03 -20.67 -0.09
N VAL A 319 -4.04 -19.75 0.87
CA VAL A 319 -2.86 -18.94 1.22
C VAL A 319 -1.71 -19.82 1.69
N ALA A 320 -1.99 -20.84 2.52
CA ALA A 320 -0.99 -21.81 2.94
C ALA A 320 -0.51 -22.69 1.78
N GLY A 321 -1.38 -23.02 0.83
CA GLY A 321 -1.06 -23.86 -0.34
C GLY A 321 -0.23 -23.13 -1.39
N GLU A 322 -0.29 -21.79 -1.44
CA GLU A 322 0.67 -20.97 -2.19
C GLU A 322 2.06 -20.96 -1.53
N VAL A 323 2.18 -21.36 -0.26
CA VAL A 323 3.44 -21.46 0.50
C VAL A 323 3.96 -22.89 0.59
N ASP A 324 3.10 -23.88 0.81
CA ASP A 324 3.47 -25.29 0.87
C ASP A 324 2.24 -26.15 0.54
N ARG A 325 2.09 -26.47 -0.74
CA ARG A 325 0.96 -27.26 -1.23
C ARG A 325 0.99 -28.69 -0.69
N ASP A 326 2.16 -29.32 -0.61
CA ASP A 326 2.32 -30.71 -0.16
C ASP A 326 1.97 -30.84 1.33
N TRP A 327 2.33 -29.86 2.15
CA TRP A 327 1.92 -29.82 3.55
C TRP A 327 0.40 -29.62 3.71
N VAL A 328 -0.22 -28.78 2.88
CA VAL A 328 -1.69 -28.61 2.89
C VAL A 328 -2.41 -29.87 2.41
N GLU A 329 -1.90 -30.52 1.36
CA GLU A 329 -2.46 -31.76 0.78
C GLU A 329 -2.27 -32.98 1.71
N SER A 330 -1.16 -33.04 2.46
CA SER A 330 -0.93 -34.06 3.49
C SER A 330 -1.70 -33.81 4.79
N ASN A 331 -2.25 -32.60 4.98
CA ASN A 331 -3.04 -32.27 6.15
C ASN A 331 -4.46 -32.81 6.03
N ALA A 332 -4.86 -33.71 6.93
CA ALA A 332 -6.20 -34.32 6.93
C ALA A 332 -7.37 -33.32 6.98
N TYR A 333 -7.16 -32.09 7.46
CA TYR A 333 -8.18 -31.04 7.54
C TYR A 333 -8.23 -30.14 6.29
N TRP A 334 -7.12 -29.93 5.60
CA TRP A 334 -7.03 -29.03 4.44
C TRP A 334 -6.78 -29.74 3.11
N SER A 335 -6.61 -31.06 3.11
CA SER A 335 -6.26 -31.84 1.92
C SER A 335 -7.20 -31.56 0.75
N SER A 336 -8.50 -31.49 0.99
CA SER A 336 -9.51 -31.22 -0.03
C SER A 336 -9.79 -29.72 -0.27
N ALA A 337 -9.12 -28.81 0.43
CA ALA A 337 -9.40 -27.38 0.34
C ALA A 337 -8.88 -26.74 -0.95
N LEU A 338 -7.88 -27.39 -1.59
CA LEU A 338 -7.17 -26.93 -2.79
C LEU A 338 -7.66 -27.60 -4.08
N ASP A 339 -8.54 -28.59 -4.00
CA ASP A 339 -9.05 -29.36 -5.15
C ASP A 339 -9.74 -28.44 -6.17
N GLU A 340 -10.40 -27.40 -5.67
CA GLU A 340 -11.21 -26.48 -6.46
C GLU A 340 -10.87 -25.02 -6.12
N PRO A 341 -10.91 -24.08 -7.09
CA PRO A 341 -10.63 -22.67 -6.85
C PRO A 341 -11.51 -22.05 -5.76
N LEU A 342 -11.01 -21.03 -5.06
CA LEU A 342 -11.80 -20.33 -4.05
C LEU A 342 -13.09 -19.72 -4.64
N THR A 343 -13.08 -19.35 -5.92
CA THR A 343 -14.25 -18.80 -6.64
C THR A 343 -15.36 -19.81 -6.92
N SER A 344 -15.05 -21.11 -6.99
CA SER A 344 -16.07 -22.16 -7.11
C SER A 344 -16.66 -22.56 -5.75
N TYR A 345 -16.06 -22.12 -4.65
CA TYR A 345 -16.58 -22.33 -3.31
C TYR A 345 -17.73 -21.38 -2.98
N TRP A 346 -18.93 -21.92 -2.74
CA TRP A 346 -20.14 -21.10 -2.55
C TRP A 346 -20.05 -20.10 -1.38
N LEU A 347 -19.36 -20.43 -0.28
CA LEU A 347 -19.20 -19.50 0.85
C LEU A 347 -18.42 -18.25 0.46
N THR A 348 -17.57 -18.30 -0.58
CA THR A 348 -16.85 -17.13 -1.09
C THR A 348 -17.82 -16.04 -1.51
N TRP A 349 -18.86 -16.41 -2.26
CA TRP A 349 -19.89 -15.49 -2.69
C TRP A 349 -20.81 -15.06 -1.55
N THR A 350 -21.08 -15.94 -0.58
CA THR A 350 -21.83 -15.58 0.63
C THR A 350 -21.10 -14.53 1.46
N VAL A 351 -19.79 -14.71 1.71
CA VAL A 351 -18.98 -13.74 2.46
C VAL A 351 -18.86 -12.42 1.69
N ALA A 352 -18.65 -12.46 0.38
CA ALA A 352 -18.65 -11.27 -0.46
C ALA A 352 -19.99 -10.53 -0.41
N GLY A 353 -21.11 -11.26 -0.46
CA GLY A 353 -22.46 -10.71 -0.33
C GLY A 353 -22.72 -10.09 1.04
N ILE A 354 -22.28 -10.72 2.13
CA ILE A 354 -22.36 -10.16 3.50
C ILE A 354 -21.56 -8.87 3.60
N ALA A 355 -20.33 -8.85 3.06
CA ALA A 355 -19.48 -7.67 3.06
C ALA A 355 -20.10 -6.53 2.25
N LEU A 356 -20.60 -6.81 1.03
CA LEU A 356 -21.27 -5.83 0.18
C LEU A 356 -22.56 -5.32 0.82
N GLY A 357 -23.40 -6.21 1.35
CA GLY A 357 -24.65 -5.85 2.03
C GLY A 357 -24.41 -5.00 3.28
N GLY A 358 -23.39 -5.35 4.07
CA GLY A 358 -22.93 -4.56 5.21
C GLY A 358 -22.45 -3.16 4.80
N LEU A 359 -21.68 -3.07 3.72
CA LEU A 359 -21.21 -1.79 3.17
C LEU A 359 -22.37 -0.92 2.67
N VAL A 360 -23.29 -1.49 1.88
CA VAL A 360 -24.49 -0.79 1.40
C VAL A 360 -25.35 -0.33 2.58
N SER A 361 -25.56 -1.18 3.57
CA SER A 361 -26.28 -0.82 4.80
C SER A 361 -25.60 0.35 5.53
N ALA A 362 -24.28 0.31 5.71
CA ALA A 362 -23.52 1.38 6.34
C ALA A 362 -23.57 2.70 5.57
N LEU A 363 -23.54 2.64 4.23
CA LEU A 363 -23.71 3.80 3.35
C LEU A 363 -25.11 4.41 3.48
N LEU A 364 -26.17 3.59 3.39
CA LEU A 364 -27.56 4.02 3.53
C LEU A 364 -27.86 4.56 4.93
N ALA A 365 -27.21 4.01 5.96
CA ALA A 365 -27.33 4.45 7.35
C ALA A 365 -26.47 5.69 7.66
N ARG A 366 -25.55 6.07 6.77
CA ARG A 366 -24.60 7.18 6.93
C ARG A 366 -23.66 6.96 8.14
N ARG A 367 -23.09 5.76 8.24
CA ARG A 367 -22.27 5.30 9.37
C ARG A 367 -20.86 4.86 8.96
N ILE A 368 -20.33 5.38 7.85
CA ILE A 368 -18.93 5.13 7.45
C ILE A 368 -18.04 6.22 8.02
N ALA A 369 -17.13 5.83 8.90
CA ALA A 369 -16.06 6.67 9.41
C ALA A 369 -14.76 5.86 9.47
N PHE A 370 -13.65 6.45 9.02
CA PHE A 370 -12.33 5.86 9.21
C PHE A 370 -11.84 6.14 10.63
N GLY A 371 -11.60 5.10 11.42
CA GLY A 371 -11.16 5.26 12.80
C GLY A 371 -11.01 3.94 13.54
N ILE A 372 -10.66 4.05 14.81
CA ILE A 372 -10.63 2.92 15.75
C ILE A 372 -11.67 3.23 16.83
N ASP A 373 -12.76 2.46 16.85
CA ASP A 373 -13.78 2.55 17.89
C ASP A 373 -13.20 2.08 19.23
N ARG A 374 -13.17 3.00 20.20
CA ARG A 374 -12.61 2.79 21.54
C ARG A 374 -13.33 3.68 22.57
N GLY A 375 -13.37 3.22 23.82
CA GLY A 375 -13.75 4.08 24.95
C GLY A 375 -12.75 5.20 25.19
N SER A 376 -13.20 6.24 25.88
CA SER A 376 -12.39 7.43 26.21
C SER A 376 -11.11 7.06 26.97
N LEU A 377 -11.22 6.03 27.82
CA LEU A 377 -10.18 5.57 28.75
C LEU A 377 -9.14 4.61 28.15
N VAL A 378 -9.27 4.21 26.88
CA VAL A 378 -8.46 3.13 26.29
C VAL A 378 -7.56 3.65 25.18
N SER A 379 -6.27 3.36 25.24
CA SER A 379 -5.34 3.76 24.16
C SER A 379 -5.59 3.00 22.86
N ARG A 380 -5.20 3.58 21.71
CA ARG A 380 -5.33 2.92 20.39
C ARG A 380 -4.62 1.56 20.35
N ARG A 381 -3.43 1.48 20.94
CA ARG A 381 -2.63 0.24 21.00
C ARG A 381 -3.32 -0.83 21.84
N ALA A 382 -3.84 -0.47 23.01
CA ALA A 382 -4.56 -1.40 23.87
C ALA A 382 -5.83 -1.94 23.18
N ARG A 383 -6.58 -1.07 22.49
CA ARG A 383 -7.77 -1.49 21.73
C ARG A 383 -7.44 -2.49 20.63
N LEU A 384 -6.39 -2.22 19.85
CA LEU A 384 -5.95 -3.12 18.78
C LEU A 384 -5.43 -4.45 19.34
N ALA A 385 -4.66 -4.43 20.43
CA ALA A 385 -4.18 -5.64 21.10
C ALA A 385 -5.33 -6.51 21.62
N MET A 386 -6.33 -5.91 22.27
CA MET A 386 -7.53 -6.62 22.74
C MET A 386 -8.37 -7.17 21.57
N ALA A 387 -8.50 -6.40 20.48
CA ALA A 387 -9.23 -6.85 19.30
C ALA A 387 -8.53 -8.06 18.64
N LEU A 388 -7.20 -8.02 18.50
CA LEU A 388 -6.40 -9.12 17.98
C LEU A 388 -6.50 -10.35 18.90
N GLY A 389 -6.26 -10.17 20.20
CA GLY A 389 -6.32 -11.25 21.18
C GLY A 389 -7.70 -11.91 21.25
N GLY A 390 -8.76 -11.11 21.29
CA GLY A 390 -10.14 -11.60 21.24
C GLY A 390 -10.44 -12.34 19.93
N GLY A 391 -9.96 -11.83 18.79
CA GLY A 391 -10.09 -12.47 17.49
C GLY A 391 -9.42 -13.84 17.42
N VAL A 392 -8.20 -13.97 17.96
CA VAL A 392 -7.47 -15.26 18.04
C VAL A 392 -8.26 -16.26 18.89
N VAL A 393 -8.74 -15.85 20.07
CA VAL A 393 -9.54 -16.72 20.95
C VAL A 393 -10.83 -17.17 20.26
N VAL A 394 -11.55 -16.24 19.62
CA VAL A 394 -12.78 -16.58 18.86
C VAL A 394 -12.46 -17.49 17.68
N GLY A 395 -11.34 -17.30 16.99
CA GLY A 395 -10.88 -18.17 15.91
C GLY A 395 -10.67 -19.61 16.38
N ILE A 396 -9.97 -19.80 17.49
CA ILE A 396 -9.77 -21.13 18.11
C ILE A 396 -11.11 -21.72 18.58
N ALA A 397 -11.93 -20.92 19.27
CA ALA A 397 -13.23 -21.37 19.79
C ALA A 397 -14.19 -21.82 18.67
N THR A 398 -14.21 -21.10 17.55
CA THR A 398 -15.01 -21.45 16.36
C THR A 398 -14.62 -22.82 15.79
N ARG A 399 -13.33 -23.21 15.90
CA ARG A 399 -12.87 -24.54 15.47
C ARG A 399 -13.26 -25.63 16.44
N LEU A 400 -13.12 -25.38 17.74
CA LEU A 400 -13.57 -26.31 18.79
C LEU A 400 -15.08 -26.56 18.70
N ALA A 401 -15.85 -25.52 18.38
CA ALA A 401 -17.29 -25.61 18.16
C ALA A 401 -17.68 -26.24 16.82
N ARG A 402 -16.72 -26.49 15.92
CA ARG A 402 -16.93 -26.98 14.54
C ARG A 402 -17.80 -26.06 13.67
N GLY A 403 -17.94 -24.79 14.08
CA GLY A 403 -18.86 -23.86 13.44
C GLY A 403 -18.76 -22.46 14.04
N CYS A 404 -19.16 -21.47 13.24
CA CYS A 404 -19.37 -20.11 13.75
C CYS A 404 -20.81 -19.96 14.25
N THR A 405 -21.10 -18.84 14.92
CA THR A 405 -22.45 -18.57 15.46
C THR A 405 -23.55 -18.66 14.40
N SER A 406 -23.30 -18.23 13.16
CA SER A 406 -24.27 -18.37 12.07
C SER A 406 -24.51 -19.81 11.63
N HIS A 407 -23.49 -20.67 11.70
CA HIS A 407 -23.64 -22.10 11.45
C HIS A 407 -24.53 -22.75 12.52
N HIS A 408 -24.28 -22.48 13.79
CA HIS A 408 -25.11 -23.01 14.87
C HIS A 408 -26.50 -22.37 14.95
N LEU A 409 -26.68 -21.15 14.45
CA LEU A 409 -28.02 -20.57 14.23
C LEU A 409 -28.80 -21.38 13.18
N SER A 410 -28.13 -21.76 12.10
CA SER A 410 -28.73 -22.58 11.03
C SER A 410 -29.08 -23.98 11.51
N GLU A 411 -28.18 -24.66 12.23
CA GLU A 411 -28.45 -25.98 12.82
C GLU A 411 -29.49 -25.92 13.95
N GLY A 412 -29.52 -24.82 14.71
CA GLY A 412 -30.56 -24.57 15.70
C GLY A 412 -31.96 -24.49 15.08
N ALA A 413 -32.06 -23.94 13.85
CA ALA A 413 -33.30 -23.95 13.07
C ALA A 413 -33.72 -25.38 12.65
N LEU A 414 -32.78 -26.32 12.58
CA LEU A 414 -33.03 -27.76 12.41
C LEU A 414 -33.24 -28.50 13.75
N LEU A 415 -33.40 -27.76 14.86
CA LEU A 415 -33.63 -28.28 16.21
C LEU A 415 -32.44 -29.08 16.80
N SER A 416 -31.21 -28.81 16.34
CA SER A 416 -30.00 -29.41 16.92
C SER A 416 -29.78 -28.96 18.36
N VAL A 417 -29.85 -29.91 19.31
CA VAL A 417 -29.63 -29.65 20.75
C VAL A 417 -28.26 -29.04 21.01
N GLY A 418 -27.20 -29.56 20.36
CA GLY A 418 -25.84 -29.06 20.53
C GLY A 418 -25.70 -27.60 20.09
N SER A 419 -26.39 -27.22 19.02
CA SER A 419 -26.35 -25.85 18.48
C SER A 419 -27.14 -24.88 19.37
N TRP A 420 -28.23 -25.32 19.99
CA TRP A 420 -28.95 -24.55 21.01
C TRP A 420 -28.13 -24.32 22.28
N VAL A 421 -27.44 -25.37 22.78
CA VAL A 421 -26.53 -25.25 23.93
C VAL A 421 -25.38 -24.29 23.61
N PHE A 422 -24.82 -24.38 22.40
CA PHE A 422 -23.80 -23.45 21.93
C PHE A 422 -24.30 -22.00 21.91
N LEU A 423 -25.47 -21.73 21.31
CA LEU A 423 -26.04 -20.39 21.24
C LEU A 423 -26.28 -19.79 22.64
N LEU A 424 -26.85 -20.56 23.56
CA LEU A 424 -27.03 -20.14 24.95
C LEU A 424 -25.69 -19.78 25.62
N SER A 425 -24.67 -20.62 25.41
CA SER A 425 -23.32 -20.38 25.95
C SER A 425 -22.67 -19.11 25.38
N VAL A 426 -22.88 -18.83 24.09
CA VAL A 426 -22.42 -17.57 23.45
C VAL A 426 -23.08 -16.35 24.08
N PHE A 427 -24.39 -16.40 24.36
CA PHE A 427 -25.07 -15.29 25.03
C PHE A 427 -24.57 -15.10 26.46
N VAL A 428 -24.48 -16.18 27.25
CA VAL A 428 -23.98 -16.12 28.64
C VAL A 428 -22.54 -15.57 28.67
N GLY A 429 -21.66 -16.10 27.83
CA GLY A 429 -20.27 -15.64 27.72
C GLY A 429 -20.18 -14.20 27.24
N GLY A 430 -20.97 -13.82 26.23
CA GLY A 430 -21.02 -12.47 25.68
C GLY A 430 -21.49 -11.42 26.71
N PHE A 431 -22.57 -11.70 27.45
CA PHE A 431 -23.05 -10.81 28.51
C PHE A 431 -22.07 -10.73 29.69
N THR A 432 -21.45 -11.85 30.06
CA THR A 432 -20.42 -11.88 31.11
C THR A 432 -19.21 -11.04 30.71
N ALA A 433 -18.70 -11.21 29.49
CA ALA A 433 -17.60 -10.40 28.97
C ALA A 433 -17.99 -8.91 28.88
N ALA A 434 -19.19 -8.59 28.37
CA ALA A 434 -19.67 -7.22 28.31
C ALA A 434 -19.71 -6.58 29.71
N PHE A 435 -20.15 -7.31 30.73
CA PHE A 435 -20.14 -6.83 32.12
C PHE A 435 -18.73 -6.57 32.66
N LEU A 436 -17.79 -7.47 32.42
CA LEU A 436 -16.40 -7.35 32.87
C LEU A 436 -15.67 -6.19 32.17
N PHE A 437 -15.90 -6.04 30.86
CA PHE A 437 -15.21 -5.06 30.02
C PHE A 437 -15.99 -3.75 29.82
N LYS A 438 -17.13 -3.54 30.50
CA LYS A 438 -17.93 -2.30 30.34
C LYS A 438 -17.14 -1.01 30.63
N LYS A 439 -16.17 -1.07 31.54
CA LYS A 439 -15.31 0.09 31.88
C LYS A 439 -14.35 0.49 30.75
N VAL A 440 -14.09 -0.41 29.80
CA VAL A 440 -13.25 -0.19 28.62
C VAL A 440 -14.00 0.61 27.55
N TRP A 441 -15.34 0.68 27.64
CA TRP A 441 -16.22 1.34 26.66
C TRP A 441 -16.91 2.60 27.17
N ARG A 442 -16.73 2.94 28.46
CA ARG A 442 -17.02 4.26 29.02
C ARG A 442 -15.79 5.13 28.79
#